data_AF-A0A136KFV5-F1
#
_entry.id   AF-A0A136KFV5-F1
#
_cell.length_a   1.000
_cell.length_b   1.000
_cell.length_c   1.000
_cell.angle_alpha   90.00
_cell.angle_beta   90.00
_cell.angle_gamma   90.00
#
_symmetry.space_group_name_H-M   'P 1'
#
loop_
_entity.id
_entity.type
_entity.pdbx_description
1 polymer ?
#
loop_
_entity_poly.entity_id
_entity_poly.type
_entity_poly.pdbx_seq_one_letter_code
_entity_poly.pdbx_strand_id
1 'polypeptide(L)'
;MKYIAIALACFAYLFLYPRFAVVFANEVEYKSTTRITVEDNNSLYIQQDYELQNTSSQNLVNSFSINLPSNPSSIVAEKDGMKIPVNISRSQINIDISSSPIRLNSIGKIKVSYRVDGFVSSQRYYSEINWPGFKLDGKENQHITTIFVNKNKGDLLYRQADESQVSITNEGYEISLPSSKGAYLVFGNIPLTFDINAKWVINNVGQSDANYRIPLPSESLGLFQYKSLTGADYGYLDDYGNKYVALRLNQDELREGTIVGQWVPYTGFTFPEDLSLGKYQANVQSLAIDLSAERSQIRKALLDLLNPSFEYGLSKRSGIIESLTFGKQSPIDYANIFQAAYHSAGIPTKIVVGIRTFPGEQNYKWHAWLLVKTEDGWISEDPYLDDLHGFSQTVPFVPHALPWIIINQDDELKDIAFYSIDPASVITSQTSSFDNQDQEMDISGELFLKDAAYSAVALPLYLRVTNLGSVPVSIKEIEIMGTKIDEHLYKYEWLIPGSTREIPITGVSVDDPLYSGKKLLEGYVEFTDGNNTSISDLSLDIDLEIDYQRLAFNTLLLLIIVVIIAIIARRKFSTHKKRSR
;
A
#
# COMPACT_ATOMS: atom_id res chain seq x y z
N MET A 1 -0.42 -89.43 26.82
CA MET A 1 -0.07 -88.49 27.90
C MET A 1 0.65 -87.22 27.43
N LYS A 2 1.64 -87.26 26.52
CA LYS A 2 2.35 -86.05 26.04
C LYS A 2 1.45 -84.98 25.36
N TYR A 3 0.40 -85.39 24.64
CA TYR A 3 -0.50 -84.45 23.95
C TYR A 3 -1.51 -83.75 24.88
N ILE A 4 -1.84 -84.35 26.03
CA ILE A 4 -2.75 -83.75 27.03
C ILE A 4 -2.03 -82.65 27.81
N ALA A 5 -0.74 -82.83 28.12
CA ALA A 5 0.07 -81.79 28.76
C ALA A 5 0.30 -80.58 27.83
N ILE A 6 0.50 -80.81 26.52
CA ILE A 6 0.61 -79.72 25.54
C ILE A 6 -0.74 -79.01 25.35
N ALA A 7 -1.85 -79.76 25.31
CA ALA A 7 -3.18 -79.16 25.22
C ALA A 7 -3.53 -78.34 26.49
N LEU A 8 -3.21 -78.82 27.69
CA LEU A 8 -3.40 -78.08 28.95
C LEU A 8 -2.47 -76.89 29.07
N ALA A 9 -1.22 -76.98 28.57
CA ALA A 9 -0.30 -75.84 28.52
C ALA A 9 -0.77 -74.77 27.52
N CYS A 10 -1.30 -75.16 26.35
CA CYS A 10 -1.89 -74.24 25.39
C CYS A 10 -3.21 -73.64 25.89
N PHE A 11 -4.04 -74.42 26.61
CA PHE A 11 -5.29 -73.94 27.22
C PHE A 11 -5.01 -72.97 28.38
N ALA A 12 -4.00 -73.26 29.20
CA ALA A 12 -3.50 -72.34 30.23
C ALA A 12 -2.89 -71.07 29.61
N TYR A 13 -2.15 -71.18 28.50
CA TYR A 13 -1.58 -70.02 27.81
C TYR A 13 -2.66 -69.15 27.11
N LEU A 14 -3.77 -69.75 26.66
CA LEU A 14 -4.90 -69.03 26.05
C LEU A 14 -5.87 -68.42 27.06
N PHE A 15 -5.96 -68.94 28.30
CA PHE A 15 -6.88 -68.47 29.33
C PHE A 15 -6.21 -67.73 30.51
N LEU A 16 -4.90 -67.86 30.74
CA LEU A 16 -4.17 -67.14 31.80
C LEU A 16 -3.32 -65.97 31.29
N TYR A 17 -3.25 -65.73 29.98
CA TYR A 17 -2.82 -64.42 29.49
C TYR A 17 -4.01 -63.46 29.63
N PRO A 18 -3.98 -62.47 30.55
CA PRO A 18 -4.84 -61.32 30.36
C PRO A 18 -4.45 -60.75 29.00
N ARG A 19 -5.35 -60.88 28.02
CA ARG A 19 -5.39 -59.95 26.90
C ARG A 19 -5.66 -58.58 27.52
N PHE A 20 -4.61 -57.93 28.00
CA PHE A 20 -4.55 -56.48 27.92
C PHE A 20 -4.47 -56.18 26.43
N ALA A 21 -5.61 -56.27 25.76
CA ALA A 21 -5.86 -55.37 24.66
C ALA A 21 -5.74 -54.00 25.33
N VAL A 22 -4.64 -53.30 25.07
CA VAL A 22 -4.61 -51.85 25.21
C VAL A 22 -5.56 -51.35 24.14
N VAL A 23 -6.85 -51.48 24.41
CA VAL A 23 -7.88 -50.73 23.72
C VAL A 23 -7.71 -49.34 24.29
N PHE A 24 -7.07 -48.45 23.54
CA PHE A 24 -7.26 -47.01 23.73
C PHE A 24 -8.73 -46.71 23.38
N ALA A 25 -9.65 -47.11 24.26
CA ALA A 25 -11.01 -46.68 24.21
C ALA A 25 -11.02 -45.31 24.90
N ASN A 26 -11.19 -44.26 24.10
CA ASN A 26 -11.50 -42.92 24.57
C ASN A 26 -12.88 -42.95 25.27
N GLU A 27 -12.94 -43.47 26.50
CA GLU A 27 -14.15 -43.63 27.33
C GLU A 27 -14.41 -42.41 28.24
N VAL A 28 -13.95 -41.24 27.82
CA VAL A 28 -14.26 -39.95 28.45
C VAL A 28 -14.88 -39.05 27.40
N GLU A 29 -16.13 -38.65 27.60
CA GLU A 29 -16.71 -37.53 26.86
C GLU A 29 -16.19 -36.22 27.45
N TYR A 30 -15.86 -35.30 26.57
CA TYR A 30 -15.14 -34.09 26.93
C TYR A 30 -15.74 -32.89 26.20
N LYS A 31 -15.97 -31.82 26.95
CA LYS A 31 -16.22 -30.48 26.42
C LYS A 31 -15.26 -29.50 27.04
N SER A 32 -14.88 -28.48 26.28
CA SER A 32 -14.08 -27.39 26.80
C SER A 32 -14.42 -26.05 26.19
N THR A 33 -14.06 -25.01 26.95
CA THR A 33 -14.00 -23.64 26.48
C THR A 33 -12.68 -23.04 26.90
N THR A 34 -11.99 -22.35 25.99
CA THR A 34 -10.73 -21.66 26.28
C THR A 34 -10.96 -20.17 26.15
N ARG A 35 -10.69 -19.43 27.22
CA ARG A 35 -10.65 -17.97 27.22
C ARG A 35 -9.21 -17.53 27.38
N ILE A 36 -8.76 -16.69 26.46
CA ILE A 36 -7.42 -16.10 26.44
C ILE A 36 -7.61 -14.61 26.64
N THR A 37 -6.99 -14.05 27.66
CA THR A 37 -6.98 -12.62 27.93
C THR A 37 -5.57 -12.11 27.69
N VAL A 38 -5.43 -11.14 26.80
CA VAL A 38 -4.18 -10.40 26.61
C VAL A 38 -4.03 -9.41 27.74
N GLU A 39 -3.03 -9.60 28.60
CA GLU A 39 -2.73 -8.69 29.70
C GLU A 39 -1.90 -7.49 29.22
N ASP A 40 -1.91 -6.39 29.99
CA ASP A 40 -1.20 -5.15 29.64
C ASP A 40 0.31 -5.35 29.48
N ASN A 41 0.87 -6.27 30.26
CA ASN A 41 2.29 -6.67 30.25
C ASN A 41 2.69 -7.57 29.06
N ASN A 42 1.81 -7.75 28.06
CA ASN A 42 2.01 -8.63 26.90
C ASN A 42 2.13 -10.13 27.23
N SER A 43 1.71 -10.54 28.43
CA SER A 43 1.48 -11.95 28.72
C SER A 43 0.05 -12.34 28.32
N LEU A 44 -0.17 -13.63 28.11
CA LEU A 44 -1.50 -14.18 27.94
C LEU A 44 -1.92 -14.87 29.23
N TYR A 45 -3.10 -14.51 29.74
CA TYR A 45 -3.79 -15.28 30.77
C TYR A 45 -4.81 -16.21 30.12
N ILE A 46 -4.64 -17.51 30.31
CA ILE A 46 -5.51 -18.52 29.72
C ILE A 46 -6.32 -19.18 30.83
N GLN A 47 -7.63 -19.24 30.64
CA GLN A 47 -8.55 -20.06 31.42
C GLN A 47 -9.18 -21.11 30.51
N GLN A 48 -9.09 -22.37 30.92
CA GLN A 48 -9.69 -23.50 30.24
C GLN A 48 -10.64 -24.20 31.20
N ASP A 49 -11.91 -24.25 30.83
CA ASP A 49 -12.92 -24.98 31.57
C ASP A 49 -13.16 -26.33 30.88
N TYR A 50 -13.04 -27.42 31.62
CA TYR A 50 -13.18 -28.81 31.17
C TYR A 50 -14.41 -29.43 31.82
N GLU A 51 -15.31 -29.99 31.01
CA GLU A 51 -16.36 -30.90 31.46
C GLU A 51 -16.01 -32.31 31.00
N LEU A 52 -15.67 -33.18 31.96
CA LEU A 52 -15.27 -34.56 31.71
C LEU A 52 -16.36 -35.51 32.22
N GLN A 53 -16.91 -36.33 31.34
CA GLN A 53 -17.86 -37.37 31.68
C GLN A 53 -17.22 -38.74 31.49
N ASN A 54 -17.10 -39.48 32.59
CA ASN A 54 -16.61 -40.85 32.53
C ASN A 54 -17.70 -41.78 31.99
N THR A 55 -17.46 -42.37 30.84
CA THR A 55 -18.35 -43.36 30.22
C THR A 55 -17.85 -44.80 30.43
N SER A 56 -16.67 -44.96 31.05
CA SER A 56 -16.09 -46.26 31.38
C SER A 56 -16.79 -46.90 32.57
N SER A 57 -17.27 -48.13 32.38
CA SER A 57 -17.79 -48.96 33.47
C SER A 57 -16.69 -49.66 34.27
N GLN A 58 -15.44 -49.61 33.80
CA GLN A 58 -14.32 -50.38 34.36
C GLN A 58 -13.24 -49.49 35.00
N ASN A 59 -13.12 -48.24 34.57
CA ASN A 59 -12.04 -47.34 35.01
C ASN A 59 -12.60 -46.06 35.63
N LEU A 60 -11.90 -45.54 36.66
CA LEU A 60 -12.10 -44.19 37.16
C LEU A 60 -11.15 -43.24 36.44
N VAL A 61 -11.59 -42.00 36.20
CA VAL A 61 -10.69 -40.94 35.72
C VAL A 61 -10.01 -40.32 36.93
N ASN A 62 -8.73 -40.64 37.11
CA ASN A 62 -7.92 -40.20 38.25
C ASN A 62 -6.89 -39.13 37.85
N SER A 63 -6.59 -38.99 36.57
CA SER A 63 -5.74 -37.93 36.04
C SER A 63 -6.04 -37.72 34.56
N PHE A 64 -5.63 -36.57 34.04
CA PHE A 64 -5.59 -36.31 32.61
C PHE A 64 -4.45 -35.35 32.29
N SER A 65 -4.04 -35.34 31.02
CA SER A 65 -2.91 -34.54 30.55
C SER A 65 -3.36 -33.48 29.55
N ILE A 66 -2.76 -32.31 29.61
CA ILE A 66 -2.97 -31.21 28.66
C ILE A 66 -1.62 -30.88 28.03
N ASN A 67 -1.58 -30.79 26.70
CA ASN A 67 -0.42 -30.25 26.00
C ASN A 67 -0.56 -28.75 25.86
N LEU A 68 0.41 -28.01 26.35
CA LEU A 68 0.51 -26.57 26.25
C LEU A 68 1.32 -26.14 25.02
N PRO A 69 0.98 -24.98 24.42
CA PRO A 69 1.77 -24.41 23.34
C PRO A 69 3.14 -23.89 23.80
N SER A 70 3.30 -23.60 25.10
CA SER A 70 4.56 -23.20 25.71
C SER A 70 4.60 -23.51 27.20
N ASN A 71 5.76 -23.30 27.83
CA ASN A 71 5.89 -23.44 29.27
C ASN A 71 5.20 -22.27 29.99
N PRO A 72 4.32 -22.53 30.97
CA PRO A 72 3.60 -21.48 31.68
C PRO A 72 4.45 -20.89 32.80
N SER A 73 4.30 -19.59 33.06
CA SER A 73 4.93 -18.89 34.19
C SER A 73 4.18 -19.10 35.51
N SER A 74 2.89 -19.38 35.44
CA SER A 74 2.08 -19.83 36.59
C SER A 74 0.96 -20.74 36.12
N ILE A 75 0.55 -21.70 36.96
CA ILE A 75 -0.59 -22.59 36.69
C ILE A 75 -1.35 -22.92 37.97
N VAL A 76 -2.67 -22.95 37.86
CA VAL A 76 -3.59 -23.38 38.91
C VAL A 76 -4.66 -24.27 38.25
N ALA A 77 -4.93 -25.42 38.85
CA ALA A 77 -6.08 -26.24 38.48
C ALA A 77 -7.03 -26.35 39.68
N GLU A 78 -8.32 -26.26 39.41
CA GLU A 78 -9.38 -26.35 40.41
C GLU A 78 -10.45 -27.33 39.96
N LYS A 79 -10.94 -28.14 40.89
CA LYS A 79 -12.14 -28.96 40.72
C LYS A 79 -13.17 -28.51 41.77
N ASP A 80 -14.36 -28.14 41.31
CA ASP A 80 -15.45 -27.67 42.18
C ASP A 80 -15.02 -26.53 43.15
N GLY A 81 -14.10 -25.66 42.69
CA GLY A 81 -13.55 -24.54 43.46
C GLY A 81 -12.41 -24.90 44.43
N MET A 82 -11.98 -26.16 44.50
CA MET A 82 -10.83 -26.59 45.31
C MET A 82 -9.60 -26.81 44.43
N LYS A 83 -8.44 -26.29 44.85
CA LYS A 83 -7.17 -26.50 44.15
C LYS A 83 -6.77 -27.98 44.14
N ILE A 84 -6.38 -28.46 42.97
CA ILE A 84 -5.90 -29.83 42.77
C ILE A 84 -4.43 -29.83 42.30
N PRO A 85 -3.65 -30.89 42.60
CA PRO A 85 -2.24 -30.94 42.23
C PRO A 85 -2.02 -30.93 40.72
N VAL A 86 -0.97 -30.22 40.30
CA VAL A 86 -0.56 -30.07 38.91
C VAL A 86 0.92 -30.38 38.79
N ASN A 87 1.27 -31.32 37.91
CA ASN A 87 2.66 -31.67 37.60
C ASN A 87 3.00 -31.23 36.18
N ILE A 88 4.02 -30.38 36.02
CA ILE A 88 4.47 -29.90 34.71
C ILE A 88 5.69 -30.71 34.27
N SER A 89 5.61 -31.31 33.09
CA SER A 89 6.75 -31.97 32.43
C SER A 89 6.90 -31.40 31.03
N ARG A 90 7.90 -30.52 30.85
CA ARG A 90 8.08 -29.75 29.61
C ARG A 90 6.80 -28.96 29.29
N SER A 91 6.22 -29.19 28.11
CA SER A 91 4.97 -28.61 27.63
C SER A 91 3.74 -29.46 27.93
N GLN A 92 3.85 -30.51 28.76
CA GLN A 92 2.70 -31.32 29.16
C GLN A 92 2.38 -31.07 30.64
N ILE A 93 1.12 -30.72 30.91
CA ILE A 93 0.57 -30.64 32.26
C ILE A 93 -0.14 -31.95 32.57
N ASN A 94 0.17 -32.57 33.71
CA ASN A 94 -0.59 -33.67 34.26
C ASN A 94 -1.38 -33.18 35.46
N ILE A 95 -2.71 -33.29 35.38
CA ILE A 95 -3.64 -32.89 36.43
C ILE A 95 -4.06 -34.13 37.20
N ASP A 96 -3.80 -34.14 38.50
CA ASP A 96 -4.14 -35.24 39.40
C ASP A 96 -5.48 -34.97 40.09
N ILE A 97 -6.48 -35.80 39.81
CA ILE A 97 -7.80 -35.79 40.44
C ILE A 97 -8.06 -37.05 41.27
N SER A 98 -7.02 -37.79 41.64
CA SER A 98 -7.14 -39.02 42.44
C SER A 98 -7.82 -38.83 43.79
N SER A 99 -7.72 -37.63 44.37
CA SER A 99 -8.41 -37.25 45.61
C SER A 99 -9.93 -37.10 45.43
N SER A 100 -10.40 -36.88 44.20
CA SER A 100 -11.81 -36.75 43.84
C SER A 100 -12.02 -37.25 42.40
N PRO A 101 -12.03 -38.58 42.19
CA PRO A 101 -12.05 -39.15 40.84
C PRO A 101 -13.44 -39.05 40.20
N ILE A 102 -13.49 -39.03 38.86
CA ILE A 102 -14.75 -38.99 38.11
C ILE A 102 -15.28 -40.41 37.94
N ARG A 103 -16.44 -40.66 38.54
CA ARG A 103 -17.13 -41.96 38.51
C ARG A 103 -17.93 -42.14 37.22
N LEU A 104 -18.26 -43.37 36.88
CA LEU A 104 -19.14 -43.71 35.75
C LEU A 104 -20.40 -42.83 35.75
N ASN A 105 -20.73 -42.25 34.60
CA ASN A 105 -21.87 -41.36 34.35
C ASN A 105 -21.92 -40.09 35.21
N SER A 106 -20.82 -39.72 35.87
CA SER A 106 -20.68 -38.44 36.54
C SER A 106 -19.88 -37.46 35.69
N ILE A 107 -20.20 -36.17 35.82
CA ILE A 107 -19.51 -35.06 35.16
C ILE A 107 -18.60 -34.40 36.19
N GLY A 108 -17.30 -34.32 35.89
CA GLY A 108 -16.35 -33.50 36.63
C GLY A 108 -16.12 -32.18 35.90
N LYS A 109 -16.24 -31.06 36.61
CA LYS A 109 -15.89 -29.73 36.10
C LYS A 109 -14.53 -29.31 36.63
N ILE A 110 -13.60 -29.06 35.73
CA ILE A 110 -12.21 -28.72 36.08
C ILE A 110 -11.86 -27.41 35.39
N LYS A 111 -11.38 -26.44 36.16
CA LYS A 111 -10.87 -25.19 35.63
C LYS A 111 -9.35 -25.19 35.72
N VAL A 112 -8.70 -24.85 34.63
CA VAL A 112 -7.24 -24.71 34.55
C VAL A 112 -6.92 -23.30 34.10
N SER A 113 -6.18 -22.57 34.92
CA SER A 113 -5.77 -21.19 34.64
C SER A 113 -4.26 -21.10 34.64
N TYR A 114 -3.68 -20.48 33.62
CA TYR A 114 -2.23 -20.32 33.50
C TYR A 114 -1.83 -19.06 32.74
N ARG A 115 -0.57 -18.64 32.92
CA ARG A 115 0.03 -17.53 32.15
C ARG A 115 1.14 -18.01 31.24
N VAL A 116 1.22 -17.44 30.04
CA VAL A 116 2.33 -17.67 29.10
C VAL A 116 2.87 -16.34 28.59
N ASP A 117 4.19 -16.28 28.45
CA ASP A 117 4.90 -15.14 27.90
C ASP A 117 5.35 -15.45 26.45
N GLY A 118 5.60 -14.41 25.66
CA GLY A 118 6.21 -14.54 24.33
C GLY A 118 5.25 -14.84 23.16
N PHE A 119 3.93 -14.91 23.40
CA PHE A 119 2.92 -15.00 22.34
C PHE A 119 2.43 -13.66 21.82
N VAL A 120 2.69 -12.59 22.58
CA VAL A 120 2.42 -11.22 22.19
C VAL A 120 3.74 -10.53 21.92
N SER A 121 3.99 -10.17 20.67
CA SER A 121 5.14 -9.33 20.31
C SER A 121 4.66 -7.90 20.09
N SER A 122 5.23 -6.94 20.81
CA SER A 122 4.98 -5.53 20.55
C SER A 122 6.08 -4.95 19.67
N GLN A 123 5.68 -4.24 18.62
CA GLN A 123 6.58 -3.46 17.78
C GLN A 123 6.03 -2.05 17.63
N ARG A 124 6.81 -1.04 18.05
CA ARG A 124 6.50 0.41 17.97
C ARG A 124 5.04 0.79 18.28
N TYR A 125 4.15 0.70 17.29
CA TYR A 125 2.76 1.16 17.33
C TYR A 125 1.71 0.03 17.43
N TYR A 126 2.13 -1.23 17.41
CA TYR A 126 1.23 -2.36 17.35
C TYR A 126 1.72 -3.55 18.19
N SER A 127 0.81 -4.48 18.43
CA SER A 127 1.03 -5.76 19.10
C SER A 127 0.47 -6.88 18.24
N GLU A 128 1.27 -7.90 18.01
CA GLU A 128 0.90 -9.10 17.27
C GLU A 128 0.69 -10.23 18.26
N ILE A 129 -0.34 -11.04 18.02
CA ILE A 129 -0.66 -12.25 18.77
C ILE A 129 -0.62 -13.40 17.80
N ASN A 130 0.24 -14.38 18.06
CA ASN A 130 0.32 -15.61 17.26
C ASN A 130 -0.06 -16.82 18.10
N TRP A 131 -1.35 -17.13 18.17
CA TRP A 131 -1.88 -18.26 18.90
C TRP A 131 -1.89 -19.54 18.04
N PRO A 132 -1.22 -20.62 18.46
CA PRO A 132 -1.26 -21.87 17.72
C PRO A 132 -2.60 -22.58 17.91
N GLY A 133 -3.10 -23.19 16.84
CA GLY A 133 -4.22 -24.13 16.94
C GLY A 133 -3.74 -25.39 17.66
N PHE A 134 -4.59 -25.97 18.51
CA PHE A 134 -4.27 -27.24 19.15
C PHE A 134 -5.47 -28.17 19.18
N LYS A 135 -5.21 -29.45 18.90
CA LYS A 135 -6.20 -30.52 18.95
C LYS A 135 -6.16 -31.15 20.33
N LEU A 136 -7.32 -31.20 20.98
CA LEU A 136 -7.52 -32.01 22.17
C LEU A 136 -8.04 -33.39 21.71
N ASP A 137 -7.19 -34.41 21.86
CA ASP A 137 -7.45 -35.84 21.65
C ASP A 137 -8.56 -36.22 20.64
N GLY A 138 -8.33 -35.86 19.37
CA GLY A 138 -8.95 -36.54 18.22
C GLY A 138 -10.43 -36.24 17.94
N LYS A 139 -11.08 -35.28 18.62
CA LYS A 139 -12.43 -34.81 18.27
C LYS A 139 -12.42 -33.31 17.96
N GLU A 140 -12.43 -32.97 16.66
CA GLU A 140 -12.18 -31.62 16.13
C GLU A 140 -13.31 -30.59 16.37
N ASN A 141 -14.54 -31.00 16.73
CA ASN A 141 -15.73 -30.18 16.46
C ASN A 141 -16.45 -29.54 17.66
N GLN A 142 -15.86 -29.50 18.88
CA GLN A 142 -16.59 -28.98 20.07
C GLN A 142 -15.81 -28.01 20.96
N HIS A 143 -14.65 -27.52 20.54
CA HIS A 143 -13.85 -26.59 21.35
C HIS A 143 -13.81 -25.20 20.73
N ILE A 144 -14.21 -24.19 21.51
CA ILE A 144 -14.18 -22.78 21.12
C ILE A 144 -13.11 -22.08 21.94
N THR A 145 -12.24 -21.35 21.24
CA THR A 145 -11.29 -20.40 21.82
C THR A 145 -11.84 -19.00 21.65
N THR A 146 -11.92 -18.25 22.75
CA THR A 146 -12.21 -16.81 22.73
C THR A 146 -10.97 -16.04 23.18
N ILE A 147 -10.44 -15.20 22.31
CA ILE A 147 -9.35 -14.28 22.61
C ILE A 147 -9.95 -12.91 22.91
N PHE A 148 -9.70 -12.40 24.11
CA PHE A 148 -10.07 -11.07 24.54
C PHE A 148 -8.85 -10.16 24.53
N VAL A 149 -8.96 -9.04 23.83
CA VAL A 149 -7.92 -8.01 23.73
C VAL A 149 -8.51 -6.68 24.18
N ASN A 150 -7.90 -6.08 25.20
CA ASN A 150 -8.36 -4.79 25.74
C ASN A 150 -8.19 -3.67 24.70
N LYS A 151 -9.16 -2.74 24.67
CA LYS A 151 -9.17 -1.59 23.77
C LYS A 151 -7.91 -0.71 23.88
N ASN A 152 -7.22 -0.70 25.01
CA ASN A 152 -5.96 0.04 25.18
C ASN A 152 -4.81 -0.45 24.27
N LYS A 153 -4.91 -1.67 23.72
CA LYS A 153 -3.96 -2.21 22.74
C LYS A 153 -4.15 -1.63 21.33
N GLY A 154 -5.23 -0.87 21.11
CA GLY A 154 -5.57 -0.24 19.83
C GLY A 154 -6.59 -1.04 19.03
N ASP A 155 -6.79 -0.62 17.79
CA ASP A 155 -7.78 -1.21 16.90
C ASP A 155 -7.29 -2.53 16.30
N LEU A 156 -8.21 -3.45 15.99
CA LEU A 156 -7.89 -4.66 15.25
C LEU A 156 -7.52 -4.28 13.81
N LEU A 157 -6.27 -4.55 13.41
CA LEU A 157 -5.69 -4.17 12.12
C LEU A 157 -5.67 -5.35 11.13
N TYR A 158 -5.30 -6.54 11.62
CA TYR A 158 -5.31 -7.79 10.85
C TYR A 158 -5.86 -8.92 11.68
N ARG A 159 -6.51 -9.85 11.00
CA ARG A 159 -6.91 -11.15 11.54
C ARG A 159 -6.72 -12.25 10.51
N GLN A 160 -6.68 -13.50 10.95
CA GLN A 160 -6.77 -14.64 10.05
C GLN A 160 -8.10 -14.64 9.27
N ALA A 161 -8.04 -14.89 7.95
CA ALA A 161 -9.07 -14.56 6.96
C ALA A 161 -10.41 -15.25 7.18
N ASP A 162 -10.41 -16.46 7.75
CA ASP A 162 -11.60 -17.29 7.87
C ASP A 162 -11.83 -17.83 9.30
N GLU A 163 -13.12 -17.97 9.65
CA GLU A 163 -13.67 -18.68 10.82
C GLU A 163 -13.68 -17.96 12.18
N SER A 164 -13.30 -16.68 12.27
CA SER A 164 -13.42 -15.90 13.52
C SER A 164 -14.66 -15.00 13.58
N GLN A 165 -15.49 -15.18 14.60
CA GLN A 165 -16.51 -14.19 14.99
C GLN A 165 -15.84 -13.13 15.85
N VAL A 166 -16.01 -11.86 15.47
CA VAL A 166 -15.46 -10.72 16.21
C VAL A 166 -16.61 -9.91 16.78
N SER A 167 -16.65 -9.77 18.10
CA SER A 167 -17.55 -8.86 18.82
C SER A 167 -16.75 -7.72 19.44
N ILE A 168 -17.20 -6.49 19.19
CA ILE A 168 -16.65 -5.28 19.81
C ILE A 168 -17.47 -5.01 21.08
N THR A 169 -16.79 -5.01 22.22
CA THR A 169 -17.38 -4.70 23.54
C THR A 169 -16.91 -3.32 24.01
N ASN A 170 -17.47 -2.82 25.11
CA ASN A 170 -16.98 -1.58 25.72
C ASN A 170 -15.53 -1.70 26.24
N GLU A 171 -15.09 -2.91 26.58
CA GLU A 171 -13.78 -3.18 27.19
C GLU A 171 -12.71 -3.55 26.16
N GLY A 172 -13.11 -3.99 24.96
CA GLY A 172 -12.17 -4.43 23.93
C GLY A 172 -12.80 -5.34 22.88
N TYR A 173 -11.95 -6.12 22.23
CA TYR A 173 -12.30 -7.05 21.16
C TYR A 173 -12.38 -8.47 21.70
N GLU A 174 -13.47 -9.17 21.39
CA GLU A 174 -13.63 -10.61 21.62
C GLU A 174 -13.61 -11.33 20.27
N ILE A 175 -12.64 -12.23 20.09
CA ILE A 175 -12.44 -13.02 18.88
C ILE A 175 -12.68 -14.48 19.21
N SER A 176 -13.80 -15.03 18.74
CA SER A 176 -14.14 -16.45 18.92
C SER A 176 -13.83 -17.25 17.66
N LEU A 177 -13.07 -18.34 17.82
CA LEU A 177 -12.66 -19.23 16.74
C LEU A 177 -12.68 -20.71 17.18
N PRO A 178 -12.84 -21.67 16.26
CA PRO A 178 -12.62 -23.07 16.55
C PRO A 178 -11.19 -23.30 17.05
N SER A 179 -11.00 -23.98 18.17
CA SER A 179 -9.67 -24.13 18.78
C SER A 179 -8.67 -24.96 17.96
N SER A 180 -9.18 -25.75 17.01
CA SER A 180 -8.36 -26.46 16.01
C SER A 180 -7.64 -25.51 15.06
N LYS A 181 -8.11 -24.25 14.95
CA LYS A 181 -7.49 -23.21 14.15
C LYS A 181 -6.62 -22.35 15.07
N GLY A 182 -5.45 -21.96 14.58
CA GLY A 182 -4.67 -20.92 15.23
C GLY A 182 -5.36 -19.56 15.08
N ALA A 183 -4.79 -18.54 15.70
CA ALA A 183 -5.16 -17.16 15.44
C ALA A 183 -3.89 -16.35 15.27
N TYR A 184 -3.84 -15.56 14.20
CA TYR A 184 -2.90 -14.46 14.10
C TYR A 184 -3.69 -13.15 14.10
N LEU A 185 -3.40 -12.29 15.07
CA LEU A 185 -4.10 -11.03 15.26
C LEU A 185 -3.09 -9.90 15.41
N VAL A 186 -3.37 -8.76 14.80
CA VAL A 186 -2.55 -7.56 14.96
C VAL A 186 -3.43 -6.42 15.43
N PHE A 187 -3.02 -5.78 16.52
CA PHE A 187 -3.69 -4.63 17.11
C PHE A 187 -2.76 -3.45 17.14
N GLY A 188 -3.24 -2.24 16.91
CA GLY A 188 -2.38 -1.09 17.05
C GLY A 188 -3.14 0.22 17.07
N ASN A 189 -2.46 1.23 17.60
CA ASN A 189 -2.93 2.59 17.50
C ASN A 189 -2.35 3.16 16.21
N ILE A 190 -3.20 3.41 15.23
CA ILE A 190 -2.79 4.07 13.98
C ILE A 190 -2.31 5.48 14.36
N PRO A 191 -1.00 5.80 14.26
CA PRO A 191 -0.55 7.15 14.57
C PRO A 191 -1.08 8.10 13.49
N LEU A 192 -1.46 9.32 13.91
CA LEU A 192 -2.02 10.33 13.03
C LEU A 192 -1.01 10.86 12.01
N THR A 193 0.29 10.74 12.29
CA THR A 193 1.37 11.22 11.43
C THR A 193 2.61 10.33 11.53
N PHE A 194 3.41 10.30 10.46
CA PHE A 194 4.67 9.55 10.37
C PHE A 194 5.77 10.42 9.80
N ASP A 195 6.94 10.46 10.43
CA ASP A 195 8.11 11.12 9.85
C ASP A 195 8.76 10.18 8.82
N ILE A 196 8.91 10.69 7.60
CA ILE A 196 9.56 10.02 6.48
C ILE A 196 10.97 10.55 6.31
N ASN A 197 11.94 9.64 6.19
CA ASN A 197 13.33 9.94 5.85
C ASN A 197 13.85 8.89 4.85
N ALA A 198 13.34 8.95 3.62
CA ALA A 198 13.70 7.99 2.60
C ALA A 198 15.01 8.38 1.90
N LYS A 199 15.96 7.46 1.83
CA LYS A 199 17.17 7.59 1.02
C LYS A 199 17.00 6.84 -0.29
N TRP A 200 17.47 7.42 -1.38
CA TRP A 200 17.49 6.76 -2.68
C TRP A 200 18.86 6.85 -3.34
N VAL A 201 19.21 5.79 -4.07
CA VAL A 201 20.48 5.68 -4.80
C VAL A 201 20.21 5.07 -6.17
N ILE A 202 20.65 5.74 -7.23
CA ILE A 202 20.67 5.20 -8.59
C ILE A 202 22.11 5.08 -9.07
N ASN A 203 22.43 3.89 -9.57
CA ASN A 203 23.71 3.57 -10.16
C ASN A 203 23.51 3.22 -11.64
N ASN A 204 23.99 4.09 -12.54
CA ASN A 204 23.91 3.91 -13.99
C ASN A 204 25.19 3.30 -14.60
N VAL A 205 25.99 2.60 -13.80
CA VAL A 205 27.22 1.95 -14.26
C VAL A 205 26.91 0.84 -15.28
N GLY A 206 27.58 0.92 -16.44
CA GLY A 206 27.42 -0.05 -17.52
C GLY A 206 26.12 0.05 -18.31
N GLN A 207 25.34 1.12 -18.12
CA GLN A 207 24.12 1.41 -18.89
C GLN A 207 24.31 2.71 -19.69
N SER A 208 23.61 2.82 -20.83
CA SER A 208 23.57 4.07 -21.60
C SER A 208 22.89 5.19 -20.80
N ASP A 209 22.94 6.42 -21.31
CA ASP A 209 22.17 7.54 -20.78
C ASP A 209 20.71 7.13 -20.54
N ALA A 210 20.24 7.36 -19.32
CA ALA A 210 18.94 6.90 -18.86
C ALA A 210 18.21 8.00 -18.08
N ASN A 211 16.89 8.01 -18.23
CA ASN A 211 16.00 8.87 -17.45
C ASN A 211 15.27 7.99 -16.44
N TYR A 212 15.36 8.35 -15.17
CA TYR A 212 14.72 7.66 -14.08
C TYR A 212 13.63 8.54 -13.47
N ARG A 213 12.53 7.92 -13.04
CA ARG A 213 11.46 8.57 -12.28
C ARG A 213 11.50 8.06 -10.84
N ILE A 214 11.92 8.88 -9.89
CA ILE A 214 11.82 8.55 -8.46
C ILE A 214 10.43 8.93 -7.97
N PRO A 215 9.60 7.99 -7.52
CA PRO A 215 8.27 8.32 -7.04
C PRO A 215 8.34 9.02 -5.67
N LEU A 216 7.54 10.07 -5.52
CA LEU A 216 7.30 10.74 -4.26
C LEU A 216 5.96 10.28 -3.65
N PRO A 217 5.75 10.43 -2.33
CA PRO A 217 4.45 10.12 -1.73
C PRO A 217 3.32 10.92 -2.38
N SER A 218 2.30 10.24 -2.87
CA SER A 218 1.19 10.81 -3.63
C SER A 218 0.17 11.48 -2.72
N GLU A 219 -0.18 12.72 -3.04
CA GLU A 219 -1.19 13.49 -2.30
C GLU A 219 -2.59 12.90 -2.39
N SER A 220 -2.84 12.07 -3.40
CA SER A 220 -4.08 11.32 -3.55
C SER A 220 -4.22 10.18 -2.52
N LEU A 221 -3.12 9.75 -1.91
CA LEU A 221 -3.04 8.66 -0.94
C LEU A 221 -2.82 9.14 0.51
N GLY A 222 -2.44 10.40 0.69
CA GLY A 222 -2.19 11.03 1.99
C GLY A 222 -1.45 12.36 1.82
N LEU A 223 -1.50 13.23 2.82
CA LEU A 223 -0.80 14.51 2.74
C LEU A 223 0.67 14.30 3.12
N PHE A 224 1.58 14.66 2.21
CA PHE A 224 3.01 14.69 2.52
C PHE A 224 3.53 16.12 2.63
N GLN A 225 3.95 16.48 3.84
CA GLN A 225 4.54 17.78 4.14
C GLN A 225 6.05 17.66 3.98
N TYR A 226 6.58 18.21 2.88
CA TYR A 226 8.01 18.16 2.57
C TYR A 226 8.81 19.05 3.53
N LYS A 227 9.93 18.52 4.02
CA LYS A 227 10.96 19.28 4.75
C LYS A 227 12.21 19.48 3.91
N SER A 228 12.62 18.45 3.18
CA SER A 228 13.71 18.57 2.21
C SER A 228 13.62 17.50 1.13
N LEU A 229 14.09 17.84 -0.05
CA LEU A 229 14.23 16.96 -1.19
C LEU A 229 15.56 17.27 -1.88
N THR A 230 16.43 16.27 -2.03
CA THR A 230 17.79 16.45 -2.58
C THR A 230 18.12 15.43 -3.67
N GLY A 231 19.17 15.69 -4.45
CA GLY A 231 19.68 14.78 -5.49
C GLY A 231 18.88 14.80 -6.80
N ALA A 232 17.83 15.60 -6.87
CA ALA A 232 16.89 15.70 -7.97
C ALA A 232 17.26 16.85 -8.93
N ASP A 233 16.90 16.76 -10.21
CA ASP A 233 17.07 17.87 -11.16
C ASP A 233 15.80 18.76 -11.21
N TYR A 234 14.62 18.13 -11.29
CA TYR A 234 13.31 18.78 -11.24
C TYR A 234 12.22 17.77 -10.84
N GLY A 235 11.06 18.29 -10.41
CA GLY A 235 9.87 17.49 -10.13
C GLY A 235 8.80 17.63 -11.22
N TYR A 236 7.94 16.63 -11.36
CA TYR A 236 6.75 16.73 -12.21
C TYR A 236 5.60 15.84 -11.72
N LEU A 237 4.41 16.09 -12.26
CA LEU A 237 3.18 15.34 -12.05
C LEU A 237 2.85 14.51 -13.28
N ASP A 238 2.42 13.26 -13.10
CA ASP A 238 1.77 12.50 -14.18
C ASP A 238 0.29 12.89 -14.33
N ASP A 239 -0.37 12.31 -15.33
CA ASP A 239 -1.80 12.53 -15.62
C ASP A 239 -2.75 12.12 -14.48
N TYR A 240 -2.27 11.30 -13.54
CA TYR A 240 -3.02 10.82 -12.38
C TYR A 240 -2.70 11.60 -11.10
N GLY A 241 -1.85 12.63 -11.19
CA GLY A 241 -1.43 13.44 -10.06
C GLY A 241 -0.38 12.77 -9.17
N ASN A 242 0.24 11.68 -9.62
CA ASN A 242 1.42 11.13 -8.95
C ASN A 242 2.60 12.09 -9.13
N LYS A 243 3.35 12.31 -8.06
CA LYS A 243 4.53 13.16 -8.07
C LYS A 243 5.79 12.33 -8.27
N TYR A 244 6.66 12.83 -9.14
CA TYR A 244 7.96 12.22 -9.41
C TYR A 244 9.04 13.27 -9.37
N VAL A 245 10.24 12.84 -8.98
CA VAL A 245 11.48 13.49 -9.39
C VAL A 245 11.94 12.85 -10.69
N ALA A 246 12.25 13.67 -11.69
CA ALA A 246 12.97 13.22 -12.87
C ALA A 246 14.47 13.34 -12.64
N LEU A 247 15.19 12.31 -13.04
CA LEU A 247 16.65 12.26 -12.97
C LEU A 247 17.22 11.80 -14.30
N ARG A 248 18.09 12.61 -14.90
CA ARG A 248 18.86 12.20 -16.08
C ARG A 248 20.29 11.86 -15.65
N LEU A 249 20.69 10.62 -15.86
CA LEU A 249 22.05 10.16 -15.59
C LEU A 249 22.78 9.83 -16.89
N ASN A 250 24.02 10.28 -16.97
CA ASN A 250 24.92 9.85 -18.03
C ASN A 250 25.42 8.43 -17.73
N GLN A 251 26.02 7.80 -18.73
CA GLN A 251 26.73 6.53 -18.53
C GLN A 251 27.77 6.65 -17.39
N ASP A 252 27.81 5.62 -16.53
CA ASP A 252 28.75 5.49 -15.41
C ASP A 252 28.61 6.57 -14.31
N GLU A 253 27.44 7.21 -14.24
CA GLU A 253 27.07 8.14 -13.17
C GLU A 253 26.37 7.44 -12.00
N LEU A 254 26.67 7.89 -10.79
CA LEU A 254 25.96 7.52 -9.56
C LEU A 254 25.36 8.78 -8.96
N ARG A 255 24.09 8.71 -8.54
CA ARG A 255 23.44 9.80 -7.82
C ARG A 255 22.65 9.29 -6.62
N GLU A 256 22.70 10.09 -5.57
CA GLU A 256 22.01 9.84 -4.31
C GLU A 256 21.16 11.05 -3.94
N GLY A 257 20.08 10.80 -3.21
CA GLY A 257 19.23 11.86 -2.68
C GLY A 257 18.39 11.40 -1.50
N THR A 258 17.64 12.34 -0.96
CA THR A 258 16.81 12.13 0.24
C THR A 258 15.44 12.76 0.07
N ILE A 259 14.40 12.09 0.57
CA ILE A 259 13.04 12.61 0.71
C ILE A 259 12.75 12.65 2.21
N VAL A 260 12.66 13.86 2.76
CA VAL A 260 12.40 14.07 4.20
C VAL A 260 11.12 14.89 4.36
N GLY A 261 10.24 14.45 5.24
CA GLY A 261 8.99 15.14 5.52
C GLY A 261 8.11 14.37 6.48
N GLN A 262 6.85 14.78 6.60
CA GLN A 262 5.85 14.11 7.42
C GLN A 262 4.68 13.65 6.57
N TRP A 263 4.30 12.40 6.74
CA TRP A 263 3.13 11.79 6.13
C TRP A 263 1.95 11.84 7.09
N VAL A 264 0.83 12.35 6.60
CA VAL A 264 -0.46 12.36 7.28
C VAL A 264 -1.39 11.44 6.50
N PRO A 265 -1.79 10.28 7.05
CA PRO A 265 -2.70 9.37 6.37
C PRO A 265 -4.03 10.03 6.06
N TYR A 266 -4.55 9.76 4.86
CA TYR A 266 -5.87 10.20 4.45
C TYR A 266 -6.81 8.99 4.38
N THR A 267 -8.02 9.13 4.92
CA THR A 267 -9.03 8.06 4.97
C THR A 267 -10.17 8.24 3.95
N GLY A 268 -10.20 9.36 3.23
CA GLY A 268 -11.30 9.74 2.33
C GLY A 268 -10.97 9.64 0.85
N PHE A 269 -10.25 8.61 0.43
CA PHE A 269 -9.75 8.50 -0.95
C PHE A 269 -10.83 8.79 -1.99
N THR A 270 -10.51 9.65 -2.96
CA THR A 270 -11.36 9.91 -4.12
C THR A 270 -10.52 9.80 -5.39
N PHE A 271 -10.80 8.78 -6.18
CA PHE A 271 -10.14 8.57 -7.47
C PHE A 271 -11.17 8.55 -8.59
N PRO A 272 -10.76 8.89 -9.83
CA PRO A 272 -11.58 8.65 -11.01
C PRO A 272 -11.96 7.16 -11.13
N GLU A 273 -13.24 6.91 -11.36
CA GLU A 273 -13.79 5.56 -11.62
C GLU A 273 -13.42 5.13 -13.04
N ASP A 274 -12.20 4.65 -13.19
CA ASP A 274 -11.66 4.11 -14.44
C ASP A 274 -11.85 2.60 -14.49
N LEU A 275 -12.31 2.10 -15.65
CA LEU A 275 -12.54 0.70 -15.95
C LEU A 275 -11.75 0.23 -17.18
N SER A 276 -10.86 1.07 -17.71
CA SER A 276 -10.04 0.69 -18.85
C SER A 276 -9.09 -0.45 -18.50
N LEU A 277 -8.80 -1.27 -19.51
CA LEU A 277 -7.83 -2.35 -19.42
C LEU A 277 -6.58 -1.90 -20.18
N GLY A 278 -5.47 -1.75 -19.47
CA GLY A 278 -4.17 -1.42 -20.05
C GLY A 278 -3.46 -2.63 -20.65
N LYS A 279 -2.23 -2.40 -21.15
CA LYS A 279 -1.42 -3.40 -21.86
C LYS A 279 -1.16 -4.67 -21.04
N TYR A 280 -1.00 -4.54 -19.71
CA TYR A 280 -0.72 -5.68 -18.82
C TYR A 280 -1.98 -6.46 -18.42
N GLN A 281 -3.16 -5.87 -18.61
CA GLN A 281 -4.45 -6.48 -18.28
C GLN A 281 -5.15 -7.04 -19.52
N ALA A 282 -4.51 -6.91 -20.68
CA ALA A 282 -4.94 -7.55 -21.91
C ALA A 282 -5.08 -9.06 -21.70
N ASN A 283 -6.09 -9.65 -22.35
CA ASN A 283 -6.43 -11.08 -22.27
C ASN A 283 -6.98 -11.56 -20.92
N VAL A 284 -7.67 -10.72 -20.15
CA VAL A 284 -8.38 -11.14 -18.91
C VAL A 284 -9.26 -12.38 -19.07
N GLN A 285 -9.79 -12.63 -20.27
CA GLN A 285 -10.56 -13.83 -20.59
C GLN A 285 -9.77 -15.14 -20.43
N SER A 286 -8.43 -15.11 -20.42
CA SER A 286 -7.59 -16.29 -20.21
C SER A 286 -7.62 -16.81 -18.76
N LEU A 287 -8.20 -16.06 -17.82
CA LEU A 287 -8.36 -16.51 -16.43
C LEU A 287 -9.34 -17.67 -16.30
N ALA A 288 -10.21 -17.90 -17.30
CA ALA A 288 -11.21 -18.97 -17.32
C ALA A 288 -12.14 -18.98 -16.08
N ILE A 289 -12.40 -17.80 -15.51
CA ILE A 289 -13.37 -17.58 -14.43
C ILE A 289 -14.59 -16.82 -14.95
N ASP A 290 -15.70 -16.85 -14.19
CA ASP A 290 -16.86 -16.02 -14.49
C ASP A 290 -16.60 -14.55 -14.10
N LEU A 291 -16.30 -13.72 -15.09
CA LEU A 291 -16.05 -12.28 -14.91
C LEU A 291 -17.33 -11.46 -14.73
N SER A 292 -18.52 -12.07 -14.84
CA SER A 292 -19.81 -11.43 -14.57
C SER A 292 -20.31 -11.68 -13.14
N ALA A 293 -19.57 -12.48 -12.38
CA ALA A 293 -19.90 -12.85 -11.01
C ALA A 293 -19.71 -11.68 -10.02
N GLU A 294 -20.27 -11.81 -8.82
CA GLU A 294 -20.07 -10.82 -7.77
C GLU A 294 -18.60 -10.79 -7.29
N ARG A 295 -18.16 -9.64 -6.77
CA ARG A 295 -16.79 -9.40 -6.25
C ARG A 295 -16.27 -10.55 -5.39
N SER A 296 -17.10 -11.07 -4.47
CA SER A 296 -16.73 -12.15 -3.54
C SER A 296 -16.45 -13.48 -4.27
N GLN A 297 -17.21 -13.77 -5.33
CA GLN A 297 -17.07 -14.97 -6.14
C GLN A 297 -15.85 -14.88 -7.05
N ILE A 298 -15.63 -13.73 -7.69
CA ILE A 298 -14.42 -13.45 -8.48
C ILE A 298 -13.18 -13.62 -7.61
N ARG A 299 -13.18 -12.97 -6.44
CA ARG A 299 -12.08 -13.03 -5.48
C ARG A 299 -11.76 -14.46 -5.08
N LYS A 300 -12.77 -15.26 -4.72
CA LYS A 300 -12.58 -16.67 -4.37
C LYS A 300 -11.98 -17.46 -5.53
N ALA A 301 -12.54 -17.31 -6.74
CA ALA A 301 -12.04 -18.03 -7.92
C ALA A 301 -10.59 -17.68 -8.27
N LEU A 302 -10.18 -16.42 -8.07
CA LEU A 302 -8.80 -16.00 -8.27
C LEU A 302 -7.85 -16.52 -7.19
N LEU A 303 -8.25 -16.53 -5.92
CA LEU A 303 -7.47 -17.13 -4.84
C LEU A 303 -7.30 -18.64 -5.02
N ASP A 304 -8.28 -19.32 -5.61
CA ASP A 304 -8.18 -20.75 -5.96
C ASP A 304 -7.26 -21.00 -7.18
N LEU A 305 -7.04 -19.98 -8.03
CA LEU A 305 -6.26 -20.07 -9.28
C LEU A 305 -4.79 -19.72 -9.10
N LEU A 306 -4.50 -18.69 -8.30
CA LEU A 306 -3.15 -18.13 -8.15
C LEU A 306 -2.36 -18.84 -7.03
N ASN A 307 -1.04 -18.68 -7.05
CA ASN A 307 -0.17 -19.18 -5.99
C ASN A 307 0.93 -18.16 -5.69
N PRO A 308 1.12 -17.71 -4.43
CA PRO A 308 2.03 -16.62 -4.15
C PRO A 308 3.49 -17.08 -4.19
N SER A 309 4.37 -16.22 -4.70
CA SER A 309 5.81 -16.43 -4.68
C SER A 309 6.41 -16.07 -3.32
N PHE A 310 7.16 -16.98 -2.69
CA PHE A 310 7.96 -16.63 -1.51
C PHE A 310 9.16 -15.74 -1.86
N GLU A 311 9.65 -15.82 -3.10
CA GLU A 311 10.64 -14.88 -3.62
C GLU A 311 9.93 -13.58 -3.99
N TYR A 312 10.16 -12.60 -3.14
CA TYR A 312 9.46 -11.33 -3.17
C TYR A 312 10.12 -10.37 -4.19
N GLY A 313 9.37 -9.95 -5.21
CA GLY A 313 9.88 -9.07 -6.26
C GLY A 313 8.82 -8.18 -6.87
N LEU A 314 9.16 -6.89 -7.03
CA LEU A 314 8.35 -5.91 -7.77
C LEU A 314 9.10 -5.33 -8.98
N SER A 315 10.20 -5.94 -9.41
CA SER A 315 11.07 -5.38 -10.45
C SER A 315 10.47 -5.42 -11.86
N LYS A 316 9.45 -6.26 -12.09
CA LYS A 316 8.81 -6.43 -13.40
C LYS A 316 7.31 -6.56 -13.26
N ARG A 317 6.59 -5.91 -14.16
CA ARG A 317 5.17 -6.09 -14.37
C ARG A 317 4.94 -7.00 -15.57
N SER A 318 4.22 -8.09 -15.37
CA SER A 318 3.94 -9.07 -16.42
C SER A 318 2.46 -9.00 -16.82
N GLY A 319 2.17 -9.40 -18.06
CA GLY A 319 0.78 -9.51 -18.53
C GLY A 319 0.10 -10.77 -17.99
N ILE A 320 -1.23 -10.82 -17.99
CA ILE A 320 -2.01 -11.93 -17.39
C ILE A 320 -1.53 -13.32 -17.84
N ILE A 321 -1.39 -13.54 -19.15
CA ILE A 321 -0.94 -14.84 -19.69
C ILE A 321 0.45 -15.21 -19.16
N GLU A 322 1.37 -14.25 -19.16
CA GLU A 322 2.74 -14.47 -18.68
C GLU A 322 2.74 -14.79 -17.18
N SER A 323 2.02 -14.01 -16.37
CA SER A 323 1.88 -14.23 -14.93
C SER A 323 1.32 -15.63 -14.61
N LEU A 324 0.34 -16.12 -15.37
CA LEU A 324 -0.20 -17.47 -15.19
C LEU A 324 0.81 -18.59 -15.54
N THR A 325 1.75 -18.33 -16.46
CA THR A 325 2.76 -19.34 -16.84
C THR A 325 3.90 -19.52 -15.84
N PHE A 326 4.15 -18.55 -14.94
CA PHE A 326 5.25 -18.62 -13.98
C PHE A 326 5.05 -19.63 -12.84
N GLY A 327 3.84 -20.17 -12.67
CA GLY A 327 3.50 -21.14 -11.61
C GLY A 327 3.43 -20.54 -10.20
N LYS A 328 4.16 -19.46 -9.92
CA LYS A 328 4.02 -18.62 -8.72
C LYS A 328 4.03 -17.14 -9.11
N GLN A 329 3.21 -16.34 -8.44
CA GLN A 329 2.95 -14.94 -8.80
C GLN A 329 3.45 -13.98 -7.71
N SER A 330 4.01 -12.85 -8.14
CA SER A 330 4.45 -11.77 -7.26
C SER A 330 3.27 -10.89 -6.80
N PRO A 331 3.44 -10.00 -5.81
CA PRO A 331 2.36 -9.09 -5.41
C PRO A 331 1.81 -8.23 -6.55
N ILE A 332 2.66 -7.78 -7.46
CA ILE A 332 2.21 -7.00 -8.62
C ILE A 332 1.40 -7.85 -9.61
N ASP A 333 1.75 -9.11 -9.80
CA ASP A 333 0.97 -10.03 -10.63
C ASP A 333 -0.43 -10.24 -10.04
N TYR A 334 -0.54 -10.43 -8.72
CA TYR A 334 -1.82 -10.50 -8.03
C TYR A 334 -2.64 -9.23 -8.24
N ALA A 335 -2.06 -8.07 -7.95
CA ALA A 335 -2.75 -6.79 -8.10
C ALA A 335 -3.23 -6.58 -9.55
N ASN A 336 -2.41 -6.93 -10.56
CA ASN A 336 -2.80 -6.82 -11.96
C ASN A 336 -3.96 -7.73 -12.35
N ILE A 337 -3.89 -9.02 -11.95
CA ILE A 337 -4.90 -10.01 -12.32
C ILE A 337 -6.24 -9.67 -11.66
N PHE A 338 -6.22 -9.32 -10.38
CA PHE A 338 -7.43 -8.91 -9.67
C PHE A 338 -8.01 -7.61 -10.23
N GLN A 339 -7.18 -6.59 -10.51
CA GLN A 339 -7.66 -5.36 -11.15
C GLN A 339 -8.32 -5.64 -12.50
N ALA A 340 -7.72 -6.48 -13.34
CA ALA A 340 -8.29 -6.83 -14.64
C ALA A 340 -9.65 -7.51 -14.52
N ALA A 341 -9.77 -8.47 -13.59
CA ALA A 341 -11.01 -9.19 -13.35
C ALA A 341 -12.10 -8.26 -12.79
N TYR A 342 -11.75 -7.40 -11.82
CA TYR A 342 -12.66 -6.42 -11.24
C TYR A 342 -13.13 -5.37 -12.27
N HIS A 343 -12.22 -4.84 -13.10
CA HIS A 343 -12.60 -3.92 -14.19
C HIS A 343 -13.56 -4.60 -15.18
N SER A 344 -13.33 -5.88 -15.51
CA SER A 344 -14.22 -6.66 -16.38
C SER A 344 -15.61 -6.86 -15.80
N ALA A 345 -15.73 -6.88 -14.46
CA ALA A 345 -16.98 -6.94 -13.73
C ALA A 345 -17.61 -5.55 -13.48
N GLY A 346 -17.01 -4.47 -13.98
CA GLY A 346 -17.48 -3.09 -13.77
C GLY A 346 -17.17 -2.52 -12.40
N ILE A 347 -16.20 -3.08 -11.67
CA ILE A 347 -15.77 -2.62 -10.35
C ILE A 347 -14.52 -1.74 -10.52
N PRO A 348 -14.59 -0.42 -10.23
CA PRO A 348 -13.43 0.46 -10.34
C PRO A 348 -12.37 0.10 -9.30
N THR A 349 -11.11 -0.05 -9.76
CA THR A 349 -9.99 -0.36 -8.86
C THR A 349 -8.71 0.38 -9.24
N LYS A 350 -7.81 0.56 -8.28
CA LYS A 350 -6.48 1.16 -8.48
C LYS A 350 -5.42 0.26 -7.86
N ILE A 351 -4.30 0.07 -8.55
CA ILE A 351 -3.15 -0.60 -7.94
C ILE A 351 -2.32 0.44 -7.22
N VAL A 352 -2.13 0.21 -5.92
CA VAL A 352 -1.26 1.02 -5.07
C VAL A 352 0.04 0.27 -4.88
N VAL A 353 1.14 1.00 -5.03
CA VAL A 353 2.46 0.55 -4.61
C VAL A 353 2.88 1.39 -3.40
N GLY A 354 3.36 0.72 -2.37
CA GLY A 354 3.75 1.36 -1.13
C GLY A 354 4.72 0.52 -0.33
N ILE A 355 5.05 0.97 0.87
CA ILE A 355 6.00 0.28 1.74
C ILE A 355 5.22 -0.48 2.80
N ARG A 356 5.51 -1.78 2.93
CA ARG A 356 4.80 -2.67 3.84
C ARG A 356 5.73 -3.50 4.73
N THR A 357 5.36 -3.72 5.99
CA THR A 357 5.88 -4.82 6.82
C THR A 357 4.89 -5.98 6.82
N PHE A 358 5.41 -7.18 6.62
CA PHE A 358 4.61 -8.39 6.67
C PHE A 358 4.44 -8.82 8.13
N PRO A 359 3.26 -9.32 8.51
CA PRO A 359 3.07 -10.12 9.71
C PRO A 359 4.24 -11.05 10.06
N GLY A 360 4.81 -10.93 11.26
CA GLY A 360 5.94 -11.74 11.70
C GLY A 360 7.30 -11.40 11.06
N GLU A 361 7.37 -10.43 10.15
CA GLU A 361 8.60 -9.88 9.61
C GLU A 361 8.93 -8.51 10.24
N GLN A 362 10.22 -8.21 10.37
CA GLN A 362 10.70 -6.92 10.90
C GLN A 362 11.12 -5.93 9.80
N ASN A 363 11.21 -6.39 8.55
CA ASN A 363 11.74 -5.61 7.45
C ASN A 363 10.61 -5.02 6.61
N TYR A 364 10.73 -3.73 6.30
CA TYR A 364 9.90 -3.06 5.31
C TYR A 364 10.28 -3.53 3.91
N LYS A 365 9.29 -3.68 3.04
CA LYS A 365 9.45 -4.04 1.63
C LYS A 365 8.49 -3.23 0.77
N TRP A 366 8.87 -2.95 -0.47
CA TRP A 366 7.94 -2.39 -1.45
C TRP A 366 6.86 -3.40 -1.80
N HIS A 367 5.58 -3.10 -1.65
CA HIS A 367 4.45 -3.99 -1.87
C HIS A 367 3.41 -3.39 -2.81
N ALA A 368 2.63 -4.25 -3.49
CA ALA A 368 1.55 -3.84 -4.38
C ALA A 368 0.23 -4.47 -3.93
N TRP A 369 -0.83 -3.67 -3.87
CA TRP A 369 -2.18 -4.10 -3.49
C TRP A 369 -3.24 -3.26 -4.21
N LEU A 370 -4.52 -3.50 -3.92
CA LEU A 370 -5.64 -2.83 -4.58
C LEU A 370 -6.36 -1.86 -3.66
N LEU A 371 -6.77 -0.72 -4.22
CA LEU A 371 -7.91 0.04 -3.74
C LEU A 371 -9.12 -0.30 -4.61
N VAL A 372 -10.22 -0.68 -3.98
CA VAL A 372 -11.44 -1.16 -4.63
C VAL A 372 -12.59 -0.25 -4.27
N LYS A 373 -13.31 0.25 -5.27
CA LYS A 373 -14.50 1.08 -5.06
C LYS A 373 -15.69 0.19 -4.65
N THR A 374 -16.29 0.53 -3.52
CA THR A 374 -17.55 -0.04 -3.00
C THR A 374 -18.60 1.05 -2.81
N GLU A 375 -19.82 0.64 -2.48
CA GLU A 375 -20.92 1.56 -2.14
C GLU A 375 -20.52 2.52 -1.01
N ASP A 376 -19.82 2.02 0.01
CA ASP A 376 -19.39 2.79 1.18
C ASP A 376 -18.12 3.62 0.96
N GLY A 377 -17.45 3.48 -0.19
CA GLY A 377 -16.20 4.18 -0.50
C GLY A 377 -15.11 3.27 -1.04
N TRP A 378 -13.89 3.80 -1.11
CA TRP A 378 -12.71 3.05 -1.51
C TRP A 378 -12.16 2.26 -0.31
N ILE A 379 -11.94 0.97 -0.50
CA ILE A 379 -11.36 0.07 0.51
C ILE A 379 -10.05 -0.53 0.00
N SER A 380 -9.15 -0.87 0.92
CA SER A 380 -7.91 -1.57 0.61
C SER A 380 -8.11 -3.07 0.61
N GLU A 381 -7.65 -3.75 -0.43
CA GLU A 381 -7.61 -5.21 -0.56
C GLU A 381 -6.21 -5.68 -0.95
N ASP A 382 -5.70 -6.69 -0.25
CA ASP A 382 -4.39 -7.28 -0.52
C ASP A 382 -4.50 -8.80 -0.74
N PRO A 383 -4.98 -9.23 -1.91
CA PRO A 383 -5.21 -10.65 -2.17
C PRO A 383 -3.94 -11.50 -2.11
N TYR A 384 -2.76 -10.91 -2.35
CA TYR A 384 -1.49 -11.61 -2.24
C TYR A 384 -1.21 -12.00 -0.79
N LEU A 385 -1.39 -11.08 0.16
CA LEU A 385 -1.23 -11.39 1.59
C LEU A 385 -2.27 -12.37 2.09
N ASP A 386 -3.49 -12.18 1.61
CA ASP A 386 -4.61 -13.01 2.02
C ASP A 386 -4.36 -14.48 1.61
N ASP A 387 -3.74 -14.71 0.45
CA ASP A 387 -3.31 -16.03 -0.02
C ASP A 387 -2.04 -16.52 0.69
N LEU A 388 -0.97 -15.71 0.70
CA LEU A 388 0.36 -16.11 1.21
C LEU A 388 0.32 -16.52 2.68
N HIS A 389 -0.49 -15.83 3.48
CA HIS A 389 -0.50 -16.02 4.91
C HIS A 389 -1.87 -16.35 5.51
N GLY A 390 -2.94 -16.34 4.70
CA GLY A 390 -4.29 -16.58 5.21
C GLY A 390 -4.78 -15.46 6.11
N PHE A 391 -4.34 -14.22 5.91
CA PHE A 391 -4.77 -13.06 6.71
C PHE A 391 -5.82 -12.25 5.97
N SER A 392 -6.51 -11.36 6.68
CA SER A 392 -7.43 -10.37 6.11
C SER A 392 -7.23 -9.08 6.87
N GLN A 393 -7.00 -8.01 6.12
CA GLN A 393 -6.97 -6.65 6.64
C GLN A 393 -8.37 -6.21 7.07
N THR A 394 -8.50 -5.56 8.22
CA THR A 394 -9.80 -5.14 8.79
C THR A 394 -10.04 -3.63 8.74
N VAL A 395 -8.99 -2.83 8.50
CA VAL A 395 -9.07 -1.38 8.36
C VAL A 395 -8.39 -0.93 7.06
N PRO A 396 -8.87 0.10 6.35
CA PRO A 396 -8.32 0.51 5.05
C PRO A 396 -6.85 0.95 5.08
N PHE A 397 -6.38 1.45 6.23
CA PHE A 397 -5.00 1.90 6.45
C PHE A 397 -4.43 1.25 7.69
N VAL A 398 -3.19 0.75 7.61
CA VAL A 398 -2.51 0.11 8.74
C VAL A 398 -1.12 0.71 8.87
N PRO A 399 -0.55 0.98 10.06
CA PRO A 399 0.84 1.41 10.24
C PRO A 399 1.90 0.48 9.61
N HIS A 400 1.49 -0.74 9.24
CA HIS A 400 2.28 -1.67 8.45
C HIS A 400 2.32 -1.36 6.97
N ALA A 401 1.50 -0.46 6.43
CA ALA A 401 1.37 -0.15 5.01
C ALA A 401 1.32 1.38 4.81
N LEU A 402 2.38 1.92 4.23
CA LEU A 402 2.46 3.30 3.79
C LEU A 402 2.19 3.34 2.27
N PRO A 403 0.96 3.69 1.83
CA PRO A 403 0.68 3.85 0.40
C PRO A 403 1.57 4.97 -0.14
N TRP A 404 2.22 4.74 -1.29
CA TRP A 404 3.20 5.68 -1.83
C TRP A 404 2.72 6.28 -3.15
N ILE A 405 2.41 5.44 -4.14
CA ILE A 405 1.92 5.87 -5.46
C ILE A 405 0.82 4.97 -5.97
N ILE A 406 0.05 5.48 -6.93
CA ILE A 406 -0.84 4.67 -7.77
C ILE A 406 -0.09 4.39 -9.06
N ILE A 407 0.02 3.12 -9.45
CA ILE A 407 0.62 2.78 -10.74
C ILE A 407 -0.45 2.76 -11.82
N ASN A 408 -0.15 3.34 -12.98
CA ASN A 408 -1.09 3.38 -14.09
C ASN A 408 -1.09 2.05 -14.82
N GLN A 409 -2.17 1.74 -15.51
CA GLN A 409 -2.36 0.45 -16.20
C GLN A 409 -1.28 0.13 -17.26
N ASP A 410 -0.57 1.15 -17.76
CA ASP A 410 0.47 1.01 -18.77
C ASP A 410 1.89 1.30 -18.26
N ASP A 411 2.05 1.67 -16.98
CA ASP A 411 3.36 2.01 -16.41
C ASP A 411 4.29 0.79 -16.34
N GLU A 412 5.53 0.99 -16.79
CA GLU A 412 6.61 0.04 -16.57
C GLU A 412 7.29 0.33 -15.23
N LEU A 413 7.34 -0.69 -14.35
CA LEU A 413 7.93 -0.54 -13.03
C LEU A 413 9.44 -0.25 -13.05
N LYS A 414 10.14 -0.58 -14.13
CA LYS A 414 11.56 -0.23 -14.28
C LYS A 414 11.77 1.29 -14.44
N ASP A 415 10.80 1.97 -15.04
CA ASP A 415 10.89 3.41 -15.28
C ASP A 415 10.50 4.19 -14.02
N ILE A 416 9.75 3.55 -13.12
CA ILE A 416 9.42 4.04 -11.77
C ILE A 416 10.41 3.42 -10.79
N ALA A 417 11.52 4.10 -10.54
CA ALA A 417 12.65 3.55 -9.78
C ALA A 417 12.40 3.48 -8.26
N PHE A 418 11.25 2.99 -7.78
CA PHE A 418 10.99 2.80 -6.35
C PHE A 418 12.02 1.87 -5.69
N TYR A 419 12.57 0.90 -6.43
CA TYR A 419 13.64 0.03 -5.94
C TYR A 419 14.94 0.77 -5.58
N SER A 420 15.12 2.02 -6.04
CA SER A 420 16.22 2.86 -5.61
C SER A 420 16.06 3.39 -4.18
N ILE A 421 14.82 3.44 -3.67
CA ILE A 421 14.51 3.87 -2.31
C ILE A 421 14.59 2.67 -1.38
N ASP A 422 15.44 2.75 -0.37
CA ASP A 422 15.56 1.72 0.66
C ASP A 422 14.33 1.75 1.60
N PRO A 423 13.45 0.72 1.59
CA PRO A 423 12.28 0.67 2.46
C PRO A 423 12.61 0.77 3.94
N ALA A 424 13.79 0.26 4.35
CA ALA A 424 14.23 0.30 5.75
C ALA A 424 14.59 1.72 6.22
N SER A 425 14.94 2.61 5.28
CA SER A 425 15.25 4.01 5.59
C SER A 425 13.99 4.85 5.83
N VAL A 426 12.86 4.49 5.23
CA VAL A 426 11.70 5.39 5.08
C VAL A 426 11.07 5.81 6.39
N ILE A 427 10.84 4.90 7.34
CA ILE A 427 10.08 5.21 8.58
C ILE A 427 11.01 5.30 9.79
N THR A 428 11.40 6.53 10.15
CA THR A 428 12.22 6.79 11.35
C THR A 428 11.34 7.18 12.53
N SER A 429 11.49 6.50 13.67
CA SER A 429 10.68 6.75 14.86
C SER A 429 11.13 8.02 15.59
N GLN A 430 10.55 9.16 15.22
CA GLN A 430 10.35 10.28 16.12
C GLN A 430 9.01 10.88 15.74
N THR A 431 8.03 10.91 16.65
CA THR A 431 6.96 11.92 16.56
C THR A 431 7.59 13.20 17.11
N SER A 432 8.45 13.82 16.31
CA SER A 432 8.85 15.18 16.63
C SER A 432 7.60 16.06 16.44
N SER A 433 7.31 16.93 17.40
CA SER A 433 6.33 17.98 17.16
C SER A 433 6.75 18.69 15.89
N PHE A 434 5.89 18.69 14.88
CA PHE A 434 6.14 19.35 13.62
C PHE A 434 6.15 20.86 13.91
N ASP A 435 7.31 21.38 14.30
CA ASP A 435 7.51 22.82 14.33
C ASP A 435 7.55 23.24 12.87
N ASN A 436 6.41 23.77 12.40
CA ASN A 436 6.26 24.51 11.14
C ASN A 436 7.17 25.76 11.07
N GLN A 437 8.06 25.95 12.05
CA GLN A 437 8.98 27.07 12.07
C GLN A 437 10.12 26.76 11.08
N ASP A 438 10.20 27.61 10.06
CA ASP A 438 11.23 27.69 9.01
C ASP A 438 10.99 26.87 7.71
N GLN A 439 9.73 26.65 7.33
CA GLN A 439 9.42 26.44 5.90
C GLN A 439 9.35 27.81 5.21
N GLU A 440 10.39 28.14 4.43
CA GLU A 440 10.46 29.39 3.69
C GLU A 440 10.33 29.11 2.20
N MET A 441 9.28 29.68 1.59
CA MET A 441 9.17 29.82 0.16
C MET A 441 10.01 31.02 -0.29
N ASP A 442 11.30 30.78 -0.57
CA ASP A 442 12.16 31.76 -1.22
C ASP A 442 12.30 31.41 -2.71
N ILE A 443 11.63 32.18 -3.57
CA ILE A 443 11.56 31.90 -5.00
C ILE A 443 11.80 33.21 -5.74
N SER A 444 12.64 33.16 -6.76
CA SER A 444 12.90 34.29 -7.64
C SER A 444 12.42 33.99 -9.07
N GLY A 445 11.74 34.96 -9.68
CA GLY A 445 11.40 34.99 -11.09
C GLY A 445 12.19 36.09 -11.82
N GLU A 446 12.80 35.77 -12.94
CA GLU A 446 13.52 36.70 -13.81
C GLU A 446 13.05 36.53 -15.26
N LEU A 447 12.59 37.61 -15.89
CA LEU A 447 12.31 37.62 -17.31
C LEU A 447 13.58 37.93 -18.10
N PHE A 448 13.78 37.23 -19.23
CA PHE A 448 14.89 37.53 -20.14
C PHE A 448 14.55 37.16 -21.59
N LEU A 449 15.28 37.74 -22.54
CA LEU A 449 15.17 37.42 -23.96
C LEU A 449 16.29 36.45 -24.37
N LYS A 450 15.98 35.45 -25.21
CA LYS A 450 17.02 34.62 -25.85
C LYS A 450 17.57 35.22 -27.15
N ASP A 451 16.76 36.03 -27.83
CA ASP A 451 17.08 36.67 -29.09
C ASP A 451 16.64 38.13 -29.10
N ALA A 452 16.98 38.88 -30.15
CA ALA A 452 16.53 40.25 -30.34
C ALA A 452 14.98 40.33 -30.37
N ALA A 453 14.43 41.37 -29.75
CA ALA A 453 13.00 41.63 -29.74
C ALA A 453 12.61 42.53 -30.92
N TYR A 454 11.64 42.07 -31.70
CA TYR A 454 11.12 42.81 -32.85
C TYR A 454 9.66 43.22 -32.65
N SER A 455 9.30 44.43 -33.09
CA SER A 455 7.91 44.83 -33.20
C SER A 455 7.16 43.97 -34.24
N ALA A 456 5.86 43.75 -34.03
CA ALA A 456 5.00 42.88 -34.84
C ALA A 456 5.25 41.35 -34.76
N VAL A 457 6.11 40.88 -33.87
CA VAL A 457 6.40 39.45 -33.68
C VAL A 457 6.20 39.05 -32.22
N ALA A 458 5.89 37.77 -31.97
CA ALA A 458 5.94 37.22 -30.63
C ALA A 458 7.36 37.39 -30.06
N LEU A 459 7.47 37.89 -28.84
CA LEU A 459 8.76 38.11 -28.20
C LEU A 459 9.43 36.77 -27.88
N PRO A 460 10.76 36.60 -28.09
CA PRO A 460 11.51 35.41 -27.70
C PRO A 460 11.78 35.40 -26.18
N LEU A 461 10.71 35.53 -25.41
CA LEU A 461 10.71 35.78 -23.98
C LEU A 461 10.76 34.46 -23.21
N TYR A 462 11.56 34.43 -22.16
CA TYR A 462 11.68 33.30 -21.24
C TYR A 462 11.57 33.81 -19.80
N LEU A 463 10.97 32.98 -18.96
CA LEU A 463 10.94 33.16 -17.52
C LEU A 463 11.93 32.17 -16.90
N ARG A 464 12.93 32.69 -16.18
CA ARG A 464 13.78 31.90 -15.30
C ARG A 464 13.20 31.95 -13.90
N VAL A 465 12.81 30.79 -13.37
CA VAL A 465 12.39 30.65 -11.97
C VAL A 465 13.44 29.86 -11.20
N THR A 466 13.81 30.32 -10.01
CA THR A 466 14.74 29.62 -9.13
C THR A 466 14.13 29.47 -7.75
N ASN A 467 14.07 28.24 -7.25
CA ASN A 467 13.66 27.96 -5.88
C ASN A 467 14.90 27.96 -4.96
N LEU A 468 15.07 29.04 -4.20
CA LEU A 468 16.14 29.23 -3.22
C LEU A 468 15.72 28.74 -1.82
N GLY A 469 14.43 28.45 -1.64
CA GLY A 469 13.84 28.01 -0.38
C GLY A 469 14.14 26.57 -0.02
N SER A 470 13.53 26.12 1.08
CA SER A 470 13.74 24.78 1.64
C SER A 470 12.67 23.76 1.23
N VAL A 471 11.59 24.21 0.58
CA VAL A 471 10.43 23.37 0.22
C VAL A 471 10.22 23.28 -1.30
N PRO A 472 9.74 22.15 -1.84
CA PRO A 472 9.29 22.06 -3.23
C PRO A 472 8.06 22.94 -3.46
N VAL A 473 8.00 23.60 -4.63
CA VAL A 473 6.92 24.55 -4.98
C VAL A 473 6.45 24.33 -6.41
N SER A 474 5.18 24.62 -6.65
CA SER A 474 4.56 24.57 -7.98
C SER A 474 4.22 25.98 -8.46
N ILE A 475 4.18 26.16 -9.78
CA ILE A 475 3.73 27.42 -10.39
C ILE A 475 2.23 27.36 -10.53
N LYS A 476 1.54 28.32 -9.91
CA LYS A 476 0.08 28.44 -9.96
C LYS A 476 -0.37 29.29 -11.14
N GLU A 477 0.29 30.41 -11.37
CA GLU A 477 -0.08 31.34 -12.43
C GLU A 477 1.12 32.17 -12.90
N ILE A 478 1.16 32.48 -14.20
CA ILE A 478 2.07 33.46 -14.78
C ILE A 478 1.25 34.47 -15.57
N GLU A 479 1.39 35.75 -15.27
CA GLU A 479 0.77 36.84 -16.02
C GLU A 479 1.83 37.86 -16.44
N ILE A 480 1.88 38.18 -17.74
CA ILE A 480 2.82 39.15 -18.30
C ILE A 480 2.03 40.12 -19.17
N MET A 481 2.16 41.42 -18.91
CA MET A 481 1.42 42.48 -19.61
C MET A 481 -0.11 42.27 -19.64
N GLY A 482 -0.69 41.79 -18.54
CA GLY A 482 -2.13 41.48 -18.48
C GLY A 482 -2.55 40.24 -19.25
N THR A 483 -1.60 39.47 -19.80
CA THR A 483 -1.85 38.22 -20.53
C THR A 483 -1.46 37.04 -19.66
N LYS A 484 -2.43 36.18 -19.35
CA LYS A 484 -2.18 34.91 -18.66
C LYS A 484 -1.50 33.94 -19.61
N ILE A 485 -0.40 33.35 -19.15
CA ILE A 485 0.36 32.36 -19.91
C ILE A 485 -0.32 31.00 -19.75
N ASP A 486 -0.31 30.24 -20.83
CA ASP A 486 -0.97 28.95 -20.91
C ASP A 486 -0.39 27.96 -19.87
N GLU A 487 -1.28 27.43 -19.03
CA GLU A 487 -0.96 26.53 -17.91
C GLU A 487 -0.21 25.27 -18.36
N HIS A 488 -0.43 24.77 -19.59
CA HIS A 488 0.23 23.54 -20.05
C HIS A 488 1.77 23.63 -20.06
N LEU A 489 2.32 24.85 -20.06
CA LEU A 489 3.76 25.10 -20.05
C LEU A 489 4.40 24.87 -18.66
N TYR A 490 3.62 24.89 -17.58
CA TYR A 490 4.17 24.86 -16.21
C TYR A 490 3.37 24.02 -15.20
N LYS A 491 2.10 23.71 -15.46
CA LYS A 491 1.18 23.05 -14.51
C LYS A 491 1.65 21.69 -13.99
N TYR A 492 2.39 20.95 -14.81
CA TYR A 492 2.88 19.64 -14.46
C TYR A 492 4.28 19.68 -13.83
N GLU A 493 4.92 20.84 -13.71
CA GLU A 493 6.30 20.97 -13.22
C GLU A 493 6.34 21.46 -11.77
N TRP A 494 7.32 20.96 -11.02
CA TRP A 494 7.61 21.36 -9.64
C TRP A 494 9.07 21.79 -9.52
N LEU A 495 9.28 22.94 -8.88
CA LEU A 495 10.60 23.46 -8.53
C LEU A 495 11.01 22.90 -7.18
N ILE A 496 12.00 22.02 -7.20
CA ILE A 496 12.61 21.48 -5.98
C ILE A 496 13.59 22.50 -5.38
N PRO A 497 13.94 22.39 -4.08
CA PRO A 497 14.94 23.26 -3.45
C PRO A 497 16.27 23.30 -4.24
N GLY A 498 16.76 24.50 -4.52
CA GLY A 498 18.00 24.75 -5.25
C GLY A 498 17.91 24.58 -6.78
N SER A 499 16.73 24.28 -7.34
CA SER A 499 16.56 24.14 -8.79
C SER A 499 16.24 25.46 -9.49
N THR A 500 16.66 25.54 -10.75
CA THR A 500 16.34 26.63 -11.68
C THR A 500 15.67 26.05 -12.92
N ARG A 501 14.59 26.69 -13.38
CA ARG A 501 13.86 26.31 -14.59
C ARG A 501 13.70 27.51 -15.52
N GLU A 502 13.84 27.26 -16.82
CA GLU A 502 13.53 28.24 -17.86
C GLU A 502 12.25 27.82 -18.60
N ILE A 503 11.24 28.69 -18.60
CA ILE A 503 9.93 28.46 -19.21
C ILE A 503 9.80 29.40 -20.41
N PRO A 504 9.61 28.88 -21.64
CA PRO A 504 9.34 29.72 -22.80
C PRO A 504 8.00 30.42 -22.63
N ILE A 505 7.98 31.74 -22.83
CA ILE A 505 6.75 32.53 -22.78
C ILE A 505 6.27 32.79 -24.21
N THR A 506 5.13 32.19 -24.56
CA THR A 506 4.52 32.34 -25.88
C THR A 506 3.32 33.28 -25.84
N GLY A 507 3.08 34.01 -26.92
CA GLY A 507 1.87 34.83 -27.10
C GLY A 507 1.96 36.28 -26.65
N VAL A 508 3.07 36.69 -26.03
CA VAL A 508 3.34 38.10 -25.70
C VAL A 508 3.91 38.80 -26.93
N SER A 509 3.26 39.89 -27.35
CA SER A 509 3.71 40.73 -28.47
C SER A 509 3.47 42.21 -28.19
N VAL A 510 4.01 43.07 -29.04
CA VAL A 510 3.80 44.51 -28.97
C VAL A 510 2.83 44.92 -30.09
N ASP A 511 1.71 45.53 -29.71
CA ASP A 511 0.58 45.83 -30.60
C ASP A 511 0.92 46.76 -31.77
N ASP A 512 1.98 47.57 -31.65
CA ASP A 512 2.42 48.49 -32.70
C ASP A 512 3.57 47.89 -33.53
N PRO A 513 3.32 47.53 -34.82
CA PRO A 513 4.32 46.93 -35.70
C PRO A 513 5.41 47.92 -36.19
N LEU A 514 5.25 49.22 -35.90
CA LEU A 514 6.20 50.27 -36.25
C LEU A 514 6.90 50.84 -35.02
N TYR A 515 6.67 50.28 -33.84
CA TYR A 515 7.32 50.72 -32.63
C TYR A 515 8.81 50.37 -32.66
N SER A 516 9.64 51.35 -32.32
CA SER A 516 11.05 51.18 -31.99
C SER A 516 11.36 51.99 -30.75
N GLY A 517 12.05 51.39 -29.79
CA GLY A 517 12.39 52.04 -28.53
C GLY A 517 12.34 51.09 -27.34
N LYS A 518 12.49 51.66 -26.15
CA LYS A 518 12.46 50.93 -24.89
C LYS A 518 11.04 50.66 -24.43
N LYS A 519 10.73 49.40 -24.17
CA LYS A 519 9.46 48.99 -23.57
C LYS A 519 9.74 48.20 -22.30
N LEU A 520 9.04 48.58 -21.23
CA LEU A 520 9.03 47.81 -20.00
C LEU A 520 7.96 46.71 -20.11
N LEU A 521 8.36 45.46 -19.85
CA LEU A 521 7.46 44.34 -19.66
C LEU A 521 7.29 44.10 -18.16
N GLU A 522 6.06 44.18 -17.67
CA GLU A 522 5.73 43.93 -16.27
C GLU A 522 4.81 42.71 -16.17
N GLY A 523 4.89 42.01 -15.05
CA GLY A 523 4.07 40.83 -14.78
C GLY A 523 4.30 40.29 -13.39
N TYR A 524 3.79 39.09 -13.15
CA TYR A 524 4.07 38.33 -11.94
C TYR A 524 4.07 36.82 -12.24
N VAL A 525 4.68 36.08 -11.32
CA VAL A 525 4.50 34.64 -11.21
C VAL A 525 4.05 34.31 -9.78
N GLU A 526 2.95 33.57 -9.67
CA GLU A 526 2.41 33.07 -8.41
C GLU A 526 2.85 31.60 -8.23
N PHE A 527 3.40 31.31 -7.05
CA PHE A 527 3.85 29.99 -6.64
C PHE A 527 3.02 29.47 -5.46
N THR A 528 2.93 28.16 -5.30
CA THR A 528 2.29 27.53 -4.14
C THR A 528 2.99 26.23 -3.71
N ASP A 529 3.04 26.01 -2.40
CA ASP A 529 3.44 24.76 -1.75
C ASP A 529 2.23 23.88 -1.36
N GLY A 530 1.01 24.30 -1.75
CA GLY A 530 -0.26 23.67 -1.40
C GLY A 530 -1.00 24.33 -0.22
N ASN A 531 -0.28 24.98 0.71
CA ASN A 531 -0.85 25.66 1.88
C ASN A 531 -0.71 27.18 1.79
N ASN A 532 0.39 27.63 1.21
CA ASN A 532 0.80 29.02 1.09
C ASN A 532 0.95 29.40 -0.38
N THR A 533 0.90 30.71 -0.63
CA THR A 533 1.14 31.31 -1.94
C THR A 533 2.18 32.41 -1.82
N SER A 534 3.09 32.50 -2.78
CA SER A 534 4.06 33.59 -2.89
C SER A 534 4.00 34.17 -4.30
N ILE A 535 4.20 35.47 -4.41
CA ILE A 535 4.17 36.19 -5.69
C ILE A 535 5.55 36.81 -5.90
N SER A 536 6.16 36.54 -7.05
CA SER A 536 7.35 37.25 -7.51
C SER A 536 6.93 38.21 -8.63
N ASP A 537 7.13 39.50 -8.41
CA ASP A 537 6.97 40.50 -9.45
C ASP A 537 8.04 40.30 -10.53
N LEU A 538 7.64 40.49 -11.78
CA LEU A 538 8.48 40.33 -12.96
C LEU A 538 8.63 41.67 -13.67
N SER A 539 9.85 42.00 -14.07
CA SER A 539 10.16 43.25 -14.76
C SER A 539 11.32 43.04 -15.74
N LEU A 540 11.14 43.48 -16.99
CA LEU A 540 12.21 43.45 -18.00
C LEU A 540 12.10 44.65 -18.94
N ASP A 541 13.17 45.45 -18.98
CA ASP A 541 13.34 46.48 -20.00
C ASP A 541 13.89 45.85 -21.29
N ILE A 542 13.13 45.98 -22.38
CA ILE A 542 13.54 45.51 -23.71
C ILE A 542 13.72 46.68 -24.67
N ASP A 543 14.75 46.59 -25.51
CA ASP A 543 14.92 47.45 -26.68
C ASP A 543 14.26 46.77 -27.89
N LEU A 544 13.24 47.41 -28.46
CA LEU A 544 12.50 46.91 -29.62
C LEU A 544 13.04 47.49 -30.92
N GLU A 545 13.35 46.59 -31.85
CA GLU A 545 13.71 46.93 -33.21
C GLU A 545 12.53 46.70 -34.16
N ILE A 546 12.48 47.47 -35.25
CA ILE A 546 11.53 47.19 -36.34
C ILE A 546 12.11 46.05 -37.17
N ASP A 547 11.32 44.99 -37.38
CA ASP A 547 11.66 43.92 -38.32
C ASP A 547 11.49 44.44 -39.76
N TYR A 548 12.50 45.18 -40.24
CA TYR A 548 12.52 45.74 -41.59
C TYR A 548 12.46 44.66 -42.67
N GLN A 549 12.98 43.47 -42.42
CA GLN A 549 12.94 42.37 -43.39
C GLN A 549 11.50 41.90 -43.61
N ARG A 550 10.78 41.67 -42.52
CA ARG A 550 9.37 41.25 -42.57
C ARG A 550 8.46 42.39 -43.02
N LEU A 551 8.72 43.64 -42.62
CA LEU A 551 8.01 44.81 -43.12
C LEU A 551 8.17 44.94 -44.65
N ALA A 552 9.39 44.79 -45.16
CA ALA A 552 9.66 44.82 -46.60
C ALA A 552 8.96 43.67 -47.33
N PHE A 553 8.98 42.46 -46.78
CA PHE A 553 8.29 41.30 -47.33
C PHE A 553 6.77 41.50 -47.38
N ASN A 554 6.16 41.94 -46.28
CA ASN A 554 4.72 42.22 -46.22
C ASN A 554 4.31 43.34 -47.19
N THR A 555 5.13 44.39 -47.29
CA THR A 555 4.92 45.49 -48.24
C THR A 555 4.98 45.00 -49.68
N LEU A 556 5.97 44.16 -50.01
CA LEU A 556 6.11 43.53 -51.32
C LEU A 556 4.91 42.64 -51.66
N LEU A 557 4.45 41.83 -50.71
CA LEU A 557 3.29 40.96 -50.86
C LEU A 557 2.02 41.78 -51.13
N LEU A 558 1.82 42.87 -50.36
CA LEU A 558 0.67 43.76 -50.55
C LEU A 558 0.71 44.44 -51.93
N LEU A 559 1.88 44.87 -52.38
CA LEU A 559 2.10 45.38 -53.74
C LEU A 559 1.74 44.35 -54.81
N ILE A 560 2.16 43.09 -54.64
CA ILE A 560 1.79 41.99 -55.55
C ILE A 560 0.26 41.80 -55.58
N ILE A 561 -0.40 41.78 -54.41
CA ILE A 561 -1.85 41.65 -54.31
C ILE A 561 -2.57 42.81 -55.01
N VAL A 562 -2.14 44.06 -54.77
CA VAL A 562 -2.71 45.25 -55.42
C VAL A 562 -2.54 45.16 -56.94
N VAL A 563 -1.38 44.73 -57.43
CA VAL A 563 -1.14 44.52 -58.87
C VAL A 563 -2.05 43.43 -59.43
N ILE A 564 -2.21 42.30 -58.73
CA ILE A 564 -3.12 41.22 -59.13
C ILE A 564 -4.56 41.72 -59.19
N ILE A 565 -5.04 42.44 -58.16
CA ILE A 565 -6.38 43.03 -58.13
C ILE A 565 -6.56 44.01 -59.28
N ALA A 566 -5.57 44.88 -59.55
CA ALA A 566 -5.61 45.82 -60.67
C ALA A 566 -5.68 45.10 -62.03
N ILE A 567 -4.93 44.00 -62.20
CA ILE A 567 -4.98 43.16 -63.41
C ILE A 567 -6.36 42.51 -63.57
N ILE A 568 -6.91 41.94 -62.49
CA ILE A 568 -8.24 41.31 -62.48
C ILE A 568 -9.33 42.34 -62.80
N ALA A 569 -9.30 43.51 -62.15
CA ALA A 569 -10.23 44.61 -62.40
C ALA A 569 -10.14 45.06 -63.87
N ARG A 570 -8.92 45.26 -64.40
CA ARG A 570 -8.71 45.62 -65.81
C ARG A 570 -9.26 44.57 -66.77
N ARG A 571 -9.09 43.28 -66.49
CA ARG A 571 -9.68 42.19 -67.29
C ARG A 571 -11.22 42.22 -67.25
N LYS A 572 -11.82 42.41 -66.07
CA LYS A 572 -13.28 42.47 -65.90
C LYS A 572 -13.91 43.66 -66.64
N PHE A 573 -13.24 44.81 -66.62
CA PHE A 573 -13.65 46.00 -67.39
C PHE A 573 -13.47 45.83 -68.91
N SER A 574 -12.44 45.11 -69.37
CA SER A 574 -12.25 44.85 -70.81
C SER A 574 -13.27 43.86 -71.38
N THR A 575 -13.75 42.90 -70.58
CA THR A 575 -14.82 41.97 -70.97
C THR A 575 -16.20 42.62 -71.04
N HIS A 576 -16.49 43.63 -70.21
CA HIS A 576 -17.77 44.36 -70.30
C HIS A 576 -17.86 45.26 -71.54
N LYS A 577 -16.73 45.85 -71.97
CA LYS A 577 -16.68 46.70 -73.18
C LYS A 577 -16.88 45.92 -74.49
N LYS A 578 -16.78 44.58 -74.47
CA LYS A 578 -17.06 43.70 -75.63
C LYS A 578 -18.51 43.19 -75.70
N ARG A 579 -19.36 43.43 -74.69
CA ARG A 579 -20.78 43.03 -74.71
C ARG A 579 -21.75 44.17 -75.08
N SER A 580 -21.27 45.38 -75.36
CA SER A 580 -22.07 46.54 -75.80
C SER A 580 -21.82 46.95 -77.25
N ARG A 581 -21.39 46.01 -78.11
CA ARG A 581 -21.37 46.18 -79.56
C ARG A 581 -22.23 45.12 -80.20
#